data_AF-A0A0L0SVF4-F1
#
_entry.id   AF-A0A0L0SVF4-F1
#
_cell.length_a   1.000
_cell.length_b   1.000
_cell.length_c   1.000
_cell.angle_alpha   90.00
_cell.angle_beta   90.00
_cell.angle_gamma   90.00
#
_symmetry.space_group_name_H-M   'P 1'
#
loop_
_entity.id
_entity.type
_entity.pdbx_description
1 polymer ?
#
loop_
_entity_poly.entity_id
_entity_poly.type
_entity_poly.pdbx_seq_one_letter_code
_entity_poly.pdbx_strand_id
1 'polypeptide(L)'
;MSAARLLCRTTAIFTSPPVASRLVAHWTPRAPALAAAPPRRHCTAPTSTTMTMATPSSPKRMRPTPRIVTHSGSFHADEVLACHMLRVLPEYKNAEILRSRDAAVWATASVLVDVGAEYVPAQHKYDHHQREFQDTFSPAHKIRLSSAGLIYKHFGKRVIATLLDCAETDPRVALVHSKLYDDLIEAFDAIDNGVSRYPIDVKPAYRDATSLSSVVAKLNPFWNEPASDADVLARFEEAMTIVGAHFDRCARYLGLAWAPARTMVEDALAQVSLRTATTKLAVHAHILVMEQYCPWKDHLNSLEPAASHEVTAPIKEGAPVPANVLLYVVFPDTSGSWRVQAIAVRPDSFESRKPLPSKWRGLRDAALDAVTGVPGGVFIHASGFIGGHKTREGAIKLAEMAVGM
;
A
#
# COMPACT_ATOMS: atom_id res chain seq x y z
N MET A 1 -58.65 30.68 -1.38
CA MET A 1 -59.44 29.93 -2.38
C MET A 1 -58.86 30.18 -3.76
N SER A 2 -58.41 29.08 -4.39
CA SER A 2 -58.07 28.85 -5.80
C SER A 2 -57.51 30.00 -6.65
N ALA A 3 -56.21 29.90 -6.99
CA ALA A 3 -55.64 30.49 -8.20
C ALA A 3 -55.10 29.35 -9.07
N ALA A 4 -55.67 29.23 -10.28
CA ALA A 4 -55.43 28.18 -11.23
C ALA A 4 -54.13 28.39 -12.02
N ARG A 5 -53.56 27.24 -12.43
CA ARG A 5 -52.40 27.08 -13.30
C ARG A 5 -52.62 27.74 -14.67
N LEU A 6 -51.56 28.37 -15.19
CA LEU A 6 -51.34 28.48 -16.63
C LEU A 6 -49.88 28.15 -16.94
N LEU A 7 -49.69 27.06 -17.69
CA LEU A 7 -48.42 26.64 -18.28
C LEU A 7 -48.10 27.55 -19.46
N CYS A 8 -46.90 28.14 -19.48
CA CYS A 8 -46.32 28.72 -20.69
C CYS A 8 -45.01 27.98 -20.99
N ARG A 9 -44.98 27.31 -22.15
CA ARG A 9 -43.78 26.71 -22.75
C ARG A 9 -43.06 27.81 -23.53
N THR A 10 -41.79 28.04 -23.20
CA THR A 10 -40.85 28.77 -24.06
C THR A 10 -39.62 27.90 -24.30
N THR A 11 -39.51 27.46 -25.54
CA THR A 11 -38.34 26.83 -26.15
C THR A 11 -37.23 27.88 -26.28
N ALA A 12 -36.12 27.69 -25.57
CA ALA A 12 -34.90 28.47 -25.77
C ALA A 12 -33.84 27.59 -26.45
N ILE A 13 -33.42 28.05 -27.63
CA ILE A 13 -32.41 27.45 -28.49
C ILE A 13 -31.04 27.71 -27.85
N PHE A 14 -30.32 26.64 -27.51
CA PHE A 14 -28.93 26.72 -27.06
C PHE A 14 -28.00 26.88 -28.28
N THR A 15 -27.39 28.05 -28.42
CA THR A 15 -26.23 28.26 -29.30
C THR A 15 -24.96 28.19 -28.46
N SER A 16 -24.16 27.14 -28.64
CA SER A 16 -22.83 26.99 -28.03
C SER A 16 -21.82 27.98 -28.64
N PRO A 17 -20.94 28.61 -27.84
CA PRO A 17 -19.82 29.37 -28.38
C PRO A 17 -18.63 28.45 -28.77
N PRO A 18 -17.73 28.91 -29.65
CA PRO A 18 -16.70 28.06 -30.26
C PRO A 18 -15.57 27.70 -29.30
N VAL A 19 -15.12 26.45 -29.40
CA VAL A 19 -13.95 25.91 -28.71
C VAL A 19 -12.68 26.55 -29.30
N ALA A 20 -11.96 27.32 -28.50
CA ALA A 20 -10.61 27.76 -28.83
C ALA A 20 -9.65 26.57 -28.75
N SER A 21 -9.09 26.15 -29.88
CA SER A 21 -8.01 25.16 -29.90
C SER A 21 -6.75 25.81 -29.31
N ARG A 22 -6.31 25.32 -28.15
CA ARG A 22 -4.97 25.63 -27.63
C ARG A 22 -4.00 24.55 -28.08
N LEU A 23 -2.97 25.04 -28.76
CA LEU A 23 -1.78 24.34 -29.22
C LEU A 23 -1.26 23.36 -28.17
N VAL A 24 -1.21 22.09 -28.57
CA VAL A 24 -0.48 21.03 -27.88
C VAL A 24 1.01 21.31 -28.08
N ALA A 25 1.71 21.69 -27.01
CA ALA A 25 3.16 21.74 -27.02
C ALA A 25 3.68 20.29 -27.07
N HIS A 26 4.17 19.87 -28.24
CA HIS A 26 4.86 18.61 -28.41
C HIS A 26 6.16 18.63 -27.61
N TRP A 27 6.20 17.83 -26.54
CA TRP A 27 7.41 17.55 -25.79
C TRP A 27 8.20 16.49 -26.56
N THR A 28 9.18 16.92 -27.36
CA THR A 28 10.16 16.02 -27.99
C THR A 28 11.27 15.70 -26.98
N PRO A 29 11.50 14.43 -26.59
CA PRO A 29 12.65 14.08 -25.79
C PRO A 29 13.93 14.25 -26.62
N ARG A 30 14.87 15.05 -26.10
CA ARG A 30 16.23 15.18 -26.62
C ARG A 30 16.93 13.82 -26.59
N ALA A 31 17.38 13.34 -27.76
CA ALA A 31 18.28 12.19 -27.86
C ALA A 31 19.62 12.49 -27.18
N PRO A 32 20.24 11.53 -26.47
CA PRO A 32 21.60 11.70 -25.96
C PRO A 32 22.60 11.69 -27.11
N ALA A 33 23.60 12.57 -27.00
CA ALA A 33 24.68 12.73 -27.96
C ALA A 33 25.49 11.43 -28.12
N LEU A 34 25.68 11.00 -29.36
CA LEU A 34 26.59 9.93 -29.76
C LEU A 34 28.03 10.31 -29.37
N ALA A 35 28.61 9.54 -28.45
CA ALA A 35 30.04 9.60 -28.17
C ALA A 35 30.83 9.03 -29.36
N ALA A 36 31.85 9.77 -29.78
CA ALA A 36 32.72 9.45 -30.90
C ALA A 36 33.53 8.15 -30.68
N ALA A 37 33.65 7.35 -31.73
CA ALA A 37 34.45 6.12 -31.76
C ALA A 37 35.96 6.41 -31.68
N PRO A 38 36.75 5.59 -30.97
CA PRO A 38 38.21 5.71 -30.95
C PRO A 38 38.86 5.16 -32.25
N PRO A 39 40.09 5.58 -32.58
CA PRO A 39 40.73 5.27 -33.86
C PRO A 39 41.19 3.82 -33.98
N ARG A 40 41.15 3.33 -35.23
CA ARG A 40 41.55 1.99 -35.67
C ARG A 40 42.99 1.67 -35.27
N ARG A 41 43.19 0.57 -34.54
CA ARG A 41 44.50 -0.07 -34.38
C ARG A 41 44.75 -1.03 -35.55
N HIS A 42 45.96 -0.97 -36.08
CA HIS A 42 46.46 -1.83 -37.16
C HIS A 42 46.42 -3.31 -36.75
N CYS A 43 45.83 -4.15 -37.61
CA CYS A 43 45.87 -5.60 -37.50
C CYS A 43 47.26 -6.12 -37.89
N THR A 44 47.96 -6.75 -36.95
CA THR A 44 49.01 -7.72 -37.24
C THR A 44 48.38 -9.10 -37.44
N ALA A 45 48.87 -9.84 -38.43
CA ALA A 45 48.33 -11.14 -38.85
C ALA A 45 48.49 -12.20 -37.74
N PRO A 46 47.48 -13.08 -37.52
CA PRO A 46 47.67 -14.26 -36.68
C PRO A 46 48.23 -15.43 -37.51
N THR A 47 49.20 -16.10 -36.90
CA THR A 47 49.82 -17.35 -37.34
C THR A 47 48.81 -18.50 -37.35
N SER A 48 48.97 -19.38 -38.35
CA SER A 48 48.21 -20.61 -38.58
C SER A 48 48.05 -21.44 -37.30
N THR A 49 46.81 -21.60 -36.85
CA THR A 49 46.45 -22.56 -35.80
C THR A 49 45.39 -23.50 -36.37
N THR A 50 45.68 -24.78 -36.25
CA THR A 50 44.98 -25.95 -36.80
C THR A 50 43.48 -25.93 -36.49
N MET A 51 42.65 -26.15 -37.52
CA MET A 51 41.21 -26.29 -37.36
C MET A 51 40.87 -27.63 -36.70
N THR A 52 40.39 -27.58 -35.46
CA THR A 52 39.71 -28.70 -34.80
C THR A 52 38.22 -28.58 -35.07
N MET A 53 37.64 -29.56 -35.77
CA MET A 53 36.21 -29.65 -36.03
C MET A 53 35.44 -29.70 -34.70
N ALA A 54 34.58 -28.72 -34.45
CA ALA A 54 33.69 -28.70 -33.29
C ALA A 54 32.61 -29.78 -33.44
N THR A 55 32.51 -30.65 -32.44
CA THR A 55 31.42 -31.61 -32.30
C THR A 55 30.11 -30.88 -31.96
N PRO A 56 28.95 -31.38 -32.44
CA PRO A 56 27.66 -30.77 -32.13
C PRO A 56 27.39 -30.88 -30.62
N SER A 57 27.09 -29.74 -29.98
CA SER A 57 26.69 -29.69 -28.58
C SER A 57 25.41 -30.51 -28.37
N SER A 58 25.45 -31.43 -27.42
CA SER A 58 24.30 -32.22 -26.97
C SER A 58 23.08 -31.34 -26.69
N PRO A 59 21.84 -31.80 -26.96
CA PRO A 59 20.64 -31.02 -26.65
C PRO A 59 20.60 -30.75 -25.15
N LYS A 60 20.46 -29.47 -24.76
CA LYS A 60 20.25 -29.07 -23.37
C LYS A 60 18.99 -29.76 -22.85
N ARG A 61 19.16 -30.80 -22.03
CA ARG A 61 18.07 -31.47 -21.31
C ARG A 61 17.26 -30.40 -20.56
N MET A 62 16.04 -30.15 -21.02
CA MET A 62 15.14 -29.19 -20.37
C MET A 62 14.95 -29.63 -18.91
N ARG A 63 15.18 -28.70 -17.97
CA ARG A 63 14.86 -28.96 -16.56
C ARG A 63 13.34 -29.17 -16.47
N PRO A 64 12.87 -30.14 -15.65
CA PRO A 64 11.44 -30.30 -15.43
C PRO A 64 10.82 -28.98 -14.98
N THR A 65 9.63 -28.66 -15.48
CA THR A 65 8.86 -27.50 -15.00
C THR A 65 8.61 -27.69 -13.50
N PRO A 66 8.95 -26.72 -12.63
CA PRO A 66 8.66 -26.80 -11.21
C PRO A 66 7.15 -26.95 -10.96
N ARG A 67 6.79 -27.61 -9.86
CA ARG A 67 5.40 -27.82 -9.46
C ARG A 67 5.15 -27.28 -8.06
N ILE A 68 4.12 -26.47 -7.92
CA ILE A 68 3.59 -26.06 -6.62
C ILE A 68 2.30 -26.84 -6.43
N VAL A 69 2.21 -27.61 -5.34
CA VAL A 69 1.08 -28.50 -5.09
C VAL A 69 0.36 -28.06 -3.83
N THR A 70 -0.97 -27.93 -3.91
CA THR A 70 -1.84 -27.59 -2.77
C THR A 70 -3.09 -28.47 -2.75
N HIS A 71 -3.98 -28.30 -1.76
CA HIS A 71 -5.16 -29.15 -1.61
C HIS A 71 -6.22 -28.92 -2.71
N SER A 72 -7.05 -29.93 -2.94
CA SER A 72 -8.17 -29.86 -3.90
C SER A 72 -9.54 -29.52 -3.27
N GLY A 73 -9.58 -28.99 -2.04
CA GLY A 73 -10.82 -28.51 -1.41
C GLY A 73 -11.29 -27.16 -1.95
N SER A 74 -12.32 -26.56 -1.34
CA SER A 74 -12.58 -25.12 -1.49
C SER A 74 -11.30 -24.36 -1.19
N PHE A 75 -10.94 -23.39 -2.04
CA PHE A 75 -9.71 -22.64 -1.85
C PHE A 75 -9.91 -21.41 -0.98
N HIS A 76 -8.91 -21.11 -0.16
CA HIS A 76 -8.82 -19.96 0.71
C HIS A 76 -7.79 -18.97 0.15
N ALA A 77 -7.61 -17.87 0.87
CA ALA A 77 -6.79 -16.76 0.36
C ALA A 77 -5.31 -16.95 0.69
N ASP A 78 -5.00 -17.71 1.72
CA ASP A 78 -3.64 -17.94 2.16
C ASP A 78 -2.89 -18.84 1.17
N GLU A 79 -3.46 -19.96 0.73
CA GLU A 79 -2.76 -20.84 -0.23
C GLU A 79 -2.74 -20.24 -1.64
N VAL A 80 -3.73 -19.41 -1.98
CA VAL A 80 -3.72 -18.55 -3.17
C VAL A 80 -2.54 -17.57 -3.14
N LEU A 81 -2.37 -16.83 -2.03
CA LEU A 81 -1.27 -15.88 -1.88
C LEU A 81 0.09 -16.58 -1.82
N ALA A 82 0.17 -17.71 -1.12
CA ALA A 82 1.37 -18.55 -1.04
C ALA A 82 1.86 -18.98 -2.43
N CYS A 83 0.95 -19.49 -3.28
CA CYS A 83 1.26 -19.87 -4.66
C CYS A 83 1.72 -18.66 -5.50
N HIS A 84 1.10 -17.49 -5.33
CA HIS A 84 1.51 -16.27 -6.04
C HIS A 84 2.93 -15.84 -5.64
N MET A 85 3.22 -15.74 -4.34
CA MET A 85 4.53 -15.36 -3.83
C MET A 85 5.64 -16.26 -4.37
N LEU A 86 5.41 -17.57 -4.44
CA LEU A 86 6.35 -18.49 -5.06
C LEU A 86 6.55 -18.16 -6.55
N ARG A 87 5.47 -17.96 -7.33
CA ARG A 87 5.54 -17.58 -8.76
C ARG A 87 6.18 -16.21 -9.03
N VAL A 88 6.37 -15.35 -8.02
CA VAL A 88 7.21 -14.13 -8.19
C VAL A 88 8.68 -14.49 -8.41
N LEU A 89 9.17 -15.57 -7.80
CA LEU A 89 10.58 -15.94 -7.82
C LEU A 89 11.01 -16.52 -9.18
N PRO A 90 12.21 -16.19 -9.70
CA PRO A 90 12.65 -16.63 -11.02
C PRO A 90 12.62 -18.15 -11.22
N GLU A 91 12.95 -18.94 -10.19
CA GLU A 91 12.95 -20.39 -10.28
C GLU A 91 11.55 -21.02 -10.33
N TYR A 92 10.50 -20.31 -9.90
CA TYR A 92 9.12 -20.80 -9.88
C TYR A 92 8.17 -19.97 -10.77
N LYS A 93 8.70 -18.99 -11.52
CA LYS A 93 7.90 -18.08 -12.36
C LYS A 93 6.91 -18.77 -13.29
N ASN A 94 7.31 -19.92 -13.83
CA ASN A 94 6.50 -20.74 -14.73
C ASN A 94 6.08 -22.07 -14.06
N ALA A 95 6.06 -22.13 -12.72
CA ALA A 95 5.69 -23.34 -12.01
C ALA A 95 4.23 -23.72 -12.31
N GLU A 96 3.98 -25.00 -12.54
CA GLU A 96 2.64 -25.57 -12.68
C GLU A 96 1.97 -25.59 -11.30
N ILE A 97 0.73 -25.12 -11.19
CA ILE A 97 -0.08 -25.28 -9.97
C ILE A 97 -0.88 -26.57 -10.12
N LEU A 98 -0.71 -27.49 -9.18
CA LEU A 98 -1.53 -28.69 -9.06
C LEU A 98 -2.33 -28.65 -7.76
N ARG A 99 -3.60 -29.05 -7.85
CA ARG A 99 -4.50 -29.14 -6.69
C ARG A 99 -4.89 -30.59 -6.48
N SER A 100 -4.41 -31.19 -5.39
CA SER A 100 -4.61 -32.62 -5.14
C SER A 100 -4.50 -32.97 -3.68
N ARG A 101 -5.19 -34.05 -3.28
CA ARG A 101 -4.98 -34.74 -2.00
C ARG A 101 -4.32 -36.12 -2.15
N ASP A 102 -3.83 -36.44 -3.35
CA ASP A 102 -3.12 -37.67 -3.64
C ASP A 102 -1.63 -37.51 -3.33
N ALA A 103 -1.13 -38.34 -2.42
CA ALA A 103 0.28 -38.39 -2.03
C ALA A 103 1.23 -38.65 -3.21
N ALA A 104 0.78 -39.37 -4.25
CA ALA A 104 1.57 -39.58 -5.45
C ALA A 104 1.79 -38.27 -6.22
N VAL A 105 0.80 -37.36 -6.25
CA VAL A 105 0.94 -36.03 -6.84
C VAL A 105 1.84 -35.15 -5.97
N TRP A 106 1.68 -35.20 -4.66
CA TRP A 106 2.51 -34.46 -3.70
C TRP A 106 3.99 -34.82 -3.84
N ALA A 107 4.32 -36.09 -4.08
CA ALA A 107 5.69 -36.55 -4.30
C ALA A 107 6.37 -35.91 -5.54
N THR A 108 5.60 -35.29 -6.44
CA THR A 108 6.14 -34.57 -7.60
C THR A 108 6.34 -33.07 -7.35
N ALA A 109 5.94 -32.57 -6.18
CA ALA A 109 6.01 -31.16 -5.83
C ALA A 109 7.46 -30.68 -5.70
N SER A 110 7.74 -29.50 -6.26
CA SER A 110 8.92 -28.70 -5.91
C SER A 110 8.68 -27.95 -4.60
N VAL A 111 7.44 -27.51 -4.37
CA VAL A 111 6.96 -26.92 -3.12
C VAL A 111 5.56 -27.45 -2.82
N LEU A 112 5.34 -27.97 -1.62
CA LEU A 112 4.05 -28.45 -1.13
C LEU A 112 3.48 -27.42 -0.16
N VAL A 113 2.26 -26.95 -0.41
CA VAL A 113 1.65 -25.82 0.29
C VAL A 113 0.26 -26.21 0.78
N ASP A 114 -0.02 -25.98 2.06
CA ASP A 114 -1.36 -26.15 2.64
C ASP A 114 -1.95 -27.57 2.53
N VAL A 115 -1.07 -28.56 2.42
CA VAL A 115 -1.46 -29.96 2.33
C VAL A 115 -0.30 -30.86 2.75
N GLY A 116 -0.62 -32.05 3.28
CA GLY A 116 0.35 -33.08 3.63
C GLY A 116 0.62 -33.23 5.12
N ALA A 117 0.03 -32.39 5.96
CA ALA A 117 0.17 -32.37 7.41
C ALA A 117 1.63 -32.26 7.89
N GLU A 118 2.51 -31.62 7.11
CA GLU A 118 3.93 -31.46 7.43
C GLU A 118 4.44 -30.04 7.20
N TYR A 119 5.14 -29.49 8.20
CA TYR A 119 5.94 -28.27 8.08
C TYR A 119 7.43 -28.62 8.17
N VAL A 120 8.06 -28.74 7.00
CA VAL A 120 9.48 -29.11 6.88
C VAL A 120 10.15 -28.18 5.85
N PRO A 121 10.63 -26.98 6.26
CA PRO A 121 11.20 -25.99 5.35
C PRO A 121 12.35 -26.52 4.49
N ALA A 122 13.19 -27.40 5.04
CA ALA A 122 14.31 -28.01 4.33
C ALA A 122 13.87 -28.92 3.16
N GLN A 123 12.60 -29.35 3.14
CA GLN A 123 11.99 -30.15 2.08
C GLN A 123 10.92 -29.38 1.30
N HIS A 124 10.80 -28.07 1.53
CA HIS A 124 9.76 -27.21 0.96
C HIS A 124 8.32 -27.73 1.17
N LYS A 125 8.04 -28.22 2.38
CA LYS A 125 6.69 -28.58 2.82
C LYS A 125 6.19 -27.53 3.81
N TYR A 126 5.10 -26.86 3.45
CA TYR A 126 4.56 -25.71 4.16
C TYR A 126 3.06 -25.90 4.42
N ASP A 127 2.74 -26.83 5.31
CA ASP A 127 1.40 -27.03 5.85
C ASP A 127 1.36 -26.67 7.33
N HIS A 128 0.26 -26.09 7.81
CA HIS A 128 0.08 -25.62 9.18
C HIS A 128 -1.02 -26.39 9.95
N HIS A 129 -1.68 -27.36 9.31
CA HIS A 129 -2.82 -28.10 9.86
C HIS A 129 -2.47 -29.09 11.00
N GLN A 130 -1.22 -29.16 11.45
CA GLN A 130 -0.84 -30.07 12.53
C GLN A 130 -1.44 -29.58 13.86
N ARG A 131 -1.98 -30.49 14.66
CA ARG A 131 -2.59 -30.16 15.97
C ARG A 131 -1.62 -29.41 16.88
N GLU A 132 -0.34 -29.74 16.79
CA GLU A 132 0.75 -29.21 17.60
C GLU A 132 1.38 -27.94 17.01
N PHE A 133 0.96 -27.50 15.82
CA PHE A 133 1.50 -26.31 15.17
C PHE A 133 1.14 -25.04 15.95
N GLN A 134 2.17 -24.29 16.36
CA GLN A 134 2.07 -23.06 17.15
C GLN A 134 3.02 -21.96 16.65
N ASP A 135 3.64 -22.16 15.49
CA ASP A 135 4.64 -21.25 14.94
C ASP A 135 3.99 -19.90 14.56
N THR A 136 4.61 -18.80 14.99
CA THR A 136 4.26 -17.44 14.60
C THR A 136 5.38 -16.81 13.75
N PHE A 137 5.13 -15.64 13.16
CA PHE A 137 6.13 -14.94 12.35
C PHE A 137 7.34 -14.48 13.16
N SER A 138 7.11 -13.96 14.37
CA SER A 138 8.16 -13.60 15.32
C SER A 138 7.62 -13.66 16.76
N PRO A 139 8.48 -13.61 17.80
CA PRO A 139 8.04 -13.62 19.21
C PRO A 139 7.06 -12.50 19.59
N ALA A 140 7.05 -11.39 18.83
CA ALA A 140 6.12 -10.28 19.02
C ALA A 140 4.69 -10.63 18.56
N HIS A 141 4.54 -11.55 17.60
CA HIS A 141 3.27 -11.94 17.02
C HIS A 141 2.61 -13.08 17.81
N LYS A 142 1.28 -13.09 17.82
CA LYS A 142 0.46 -14.08 18.53
C LYS A 142 -0.39 -14.94 17.60
N ILE A 143 -0.54 -14.52 16.34
CA ILE A 143 -1.26 -15.26 15.32
C ILE A 143 -0.36 -16.36 14.76
N ARG A 144 -0.87 -17.59 14.73
CA ARG A 144 -0.20 -18.73 14.10
C ARG A 144 -0.15 -18.52 12.59
N LEU A 145 0.92 -18.97 11.95
CA LEU A 145 1.05 -18.87 10.51
C LEU A 145 0.03 -19.78 9.80
N SER A 146 -0.56 -19.27 8.73
CA SER A 146 -1.23 -20.05 7.67
C SER A 146 -0.21 -20.41 6.58
N SER A 147 -0.64 -21.01 5.47
CA SER A 147 0.25 -21.30 4.35
C SER A 147 0.88 -20.04 3.75
N ALA A 148 0.16 -18.91 3.69
CA ALA A 148 0.70 -17.61 3.30
C ALA A 148 1.81 -17.16 4.26
N GLY A 149 1.55 -17.16 5.57
CA GLY A 149 2.54 -16.80 6.58
C GLY A 149 3.79 -17.67 6.53
N LEU A 150 3.63 -18.99 6.30
CA LEU A 150 4.75 -19.92 6.14
C LEU A 150 5.61 -19.57 4.92
N ILE A 151 5.02 -19.41 3.73
CA ILE A 151 5.77 -19.01 2.54
C ILE A 151 6.41 -17.63 2.75
N TYR A 152 5.71 -16.68 3.35
CA TYR A 152 6.24 -15.35 3.58
C TYR A 152 7.42 -15.33 4.58
N LYS A 153 7.38 -16.16 5.61
CA LYS A 153 8.48 -16.31 6.59
C LYS A 153 9.77 -16.80 5.92
N HIS A 154 9.67 -17.73 4.97
CA HIS A 154 10.84 -18.35 4.33
C HIS A 154 11.29 -17.69 3.03
N PHE A 155 10.36 -17.12 2.25
CA PHE A 155 10.64 -16.56 0.93
C PHE A 155 10.36 -15.05 0.83
N GLY A 156 9.68 -14.44 1.82
CA GLY A 156 9.16 -13.08 1.72
C GLY A 156 10.23 -12.03 1.38
N LYS A 157 11.42 -12.12 1.97
CA LYS A 157 12.53 -11.19 1.65
C LYS A 157 12.99 -11.31 0.20
N ARG A 158 13.14 -12.54 -0.32
CA ARG A 158 13.48 -12.80 -1.73
C ARG A 158 12.40 -12.29 -2.68
N VAL A 159 11.14 -12.51 -2.32
CA VAL A 159 9.97 -12.04 -3.08
C VAL A 159 9.98 -10.50 -3.15
N ILE A 160 10.13 -9.83 -2.01
CA ILE A 160 10.20 -8.36 -1.94
C ILE A 160 11.38 -7.83 -2.75
N ALA A 161 12.57 -8.42 -2.58
CA ALA A 161 13.76 -8.02 -3.33
C ALA A 161 13.55 -8.15 -4.85
N THR A 162 12.88 -9.23 -5.29
CA THR A 162 12.52 -9.43 -6.70
C THR A 162 11.54 -8.37 -7.19
N LEU A 163 10.51 -8.04 -6.41
CA LEU A 163 9.51 -7.02 -6.78
C LEU A 163 10.06 -5.59 -6.79
N LEU A 164 11.08 -5.32 -5.98
CA LEU A 164 11.77 -4.03 -5.89
C LEU A 164 12.98 -3.90 -6.82
N ASP A 165 13.34 -4.98 -7.51
CA ASP A 165 14.54 -5.08 -8.35
C ASP A 165 15.81 -4.63 -7.58
N CYS A 166 16.01 -5.20 -6.39
CA CYS A 166 17.16 -4.90 -5.53
C CYS A 166 17.75 -6.17 -4.89
N ALA A 167 18.89 -6.01 -4.23
CA ALA A 167 19.50 -7.10 -3.47
C ALA A 167 18.67 -7.43 -2.22
N GLU A 168 18.62 -8.70 -1.83
CA GLU A 168 17.95 -9.12 -0.59
C GLU A 168 18.54 -8.47 0.67
N THR A 169 19.82 -8.06 0.60
CA THR A 169 20.53 -7.34 1.67
C THR A 169 20.22 -5.85 1.74
N ASP A 170 19.42 -5.31 0.82
CA ASP A 170 19.01 -3.90 0.86
C ASP A 170 18.20 -3.62 2.14
N PRO A 171 18.54 -2.59 2.95
CA PRO A 171 17.85 -2.29 4.20
C PRO A 171 16.33 -2.11 4.04
N ARG A 172 15.87 -1.67 2.87
CA ARG A 172 14.44 -1.53 2.56
C ARG A 172 13.73 -2.88 2.57
N VAL A 173 14.40 -3.98 2.19
CA VAL A 173 13.79 -5.31 2.16
C VAL A 173 13.40 -5.75 3.57
N ALA A 174 14.28 -5.59 4.56
CA ALA A 174 13.97 -5.96 5.94
C ALA A 174 12.83 -5.10 6.52
N LEU A 175 12.84 -3.79 6.23
CA LEU A 175 11.81 -2.86 6.66
C LEU A 175 10.44 -3.19 6.04
N VAL A 176 10.39 -3.40 4.71
CA VAL A 176 9.18 -3.80 4.00
C VAL A 176 8.72 -5.19 4.46
N HIS A 177 9.63 -6.12 4.75
CA HIS A 177 9.29 -7.47 5.17
C HIS A 177 8.51 -7.48 6.49
N SER A 178 8.94 -6.67 7.47
CA SER A 178 8.19 -6.50 8.73
C SER A 178 6.87 -5.78 8.48
N LYS A 179 6.91 -4.60 7.85
CA LYS A 179 5.72 -3.74 7.66
C LYS A 179 4.62 -4.44 6.86
N LEU A 180 4.97 -5.17 5.81
CA LEU A 180 4.01 -5.89 4.97
C LEU A 180 3.43 -7.12 5.68
N TYR A 181 4.15 -7.71 6.64
CA TYR A 181 3.56 -8.75 7.47
C TYR A 181 2.44 -8.16 8.32
N ASP A 182 2.76 -7.12 9.09
CA ASP A 182 1.85 -6.45 10.02
C ASP A 182 0.63 -5.85 9.30
N ASP A 183 0.85 -5.22 8.13
CA ASP A 183 -0.20 -4.53 7.39
C ASP A 183 -1.08 -5.47 6.54
N LEU A 184 -0.60 -6.67 6.19
CA LEU A 184 -1.26 -7.53 5.20
C LEU A 184 -1.26 -9.03 5.56
N ILE A 185 -0.09 -9.65 5.74
CA ILE A 185 0.02 -11.11 5.85
C ILE A 185 -0.63 -11.64 7.12
N GLU A 186 -0.48 -10.95 8.26
CA GLU A 186 -1.06 -11.39 9.53
C GLU A 186 -2.59 -11.55 9.44
N ALA A 187 -3.27 -10.76 8.58
CA ALA A 187 -4.71 -10.90 8.36
C ALA A 187 -5.07 -12.20 7.63
N PHE A 188 -4.23 -12.70 6.71
CA PHE A 188 -4.42 -14.00 6.07
C PHE A 188 -4.27 -15.11 7.12
N ASP A 189 -3.19 -15.04 7.90
CA ASP A 189 -2.89 -15.98 8.98
C ASP A 189 -4.03 -16.04 10.00
N ALA A 190 -4.57 -14.89 10.42
CA ALA A 190 -5.64 -14.79 11.39
C ALA A 190 -6.95 -15.39 10.87
N ILE A 191 -7.36 -15.04 9.64
CA ILE A 191 -8.62 -15.50 9.06
C ILE A 191 -8.62 -17.02 8.90
N ASP A 192 -7.53 -17.56 8.37
CA ASP A 192 -7.40 -18.98 8.10
C ASP A 192 -7.32 -19.81 9.41
N ASN A 193 -6.65 -19.28 10.43
CA ASN A 193 -6.66 -19.88 11.77
C ASN A 193 -7.95 -19.64 12.59
N GLY A 194 -8.99 -19.04 11.99
CA GLY A 194 -10.27 -18.80 12.65
C GLY A 194 -10.23 -17.74 13.76
N VAL A 195 -9.25 -16.83 13.73
CA VAL A 195 -9.10 -15.75 14.71
C VAL A 195 -10.01 -14.57 14.33
N SER A 196 -10.89 -14.20 15.25
CA SER A 196 -11.78 -13.04 15.07
C SER A 196 -11.03 -11.72 15.30
N ARG A 197 -11.30 -10.70 14.47
CA ARG A 197 -10.70 -9.36 14.60
C ARG A 197 -11.08 -8.65 15.90
N TYR A 198 -12.24 -8.97 16.44
CA TYR A 198 -12.74 -8.41 17.71
C TYR A 198 -13.13 -9.56 18.65
N PRO A 199 -13.08 -9.33 19.98
CA PRO A 199 -13.65 -10.24 20.96
C PRO A 199 -15.13 -10.56 20.66
N ILE A 200 -15.57 -11.76 21.04
CA ILE A 200 -16.92 -12.29 20.71
C ILE A 200 -18.06 -11.45 21.31
N ASP A 201 -17.79 -10.74 22.40
CA ASP A 201 -18.73 -9.85 23.09
C ASP A 201 -18.86 -8.47 22.42
N VAL A 202 -18.03 -8.16 21.43
CA VAL A 202 -18.09 -6.91 20.67
C VAL A 202 -18.81 -7.12 19.33
N LYS A 203 -20.03 -6.60 19.22
CA LYS A 203 -20.79 -6.61 17.96
C LYS A 203 -20.27 -5.53 16.99
N PRO A 204 -19.83 -5.88 15.76
CA PRO A 204 -19.45 -4.89 14.75
C PRO A 204 -20.62 -3.96 14.37
N ALA A 205 -20.32 -2.69 14.15
CA ALA A 205 -21.32 -1.70 13.74
C ALA A 205 -21.91 -1.98 12.34
N TYR A 206 -21.16 -2.65 11.47
CA TYR A 206 -21.59 -3.08 10.14
C TYR A 206 -20.86 -4.36 9.73
N ARG A 207 -21.42 -5.08 8.74
CA ARG A 207 -20.77 -6.23 8.12
C ARG A 207 -19.90 -5.77 6.96
N ASP A 208 -18.64 -6.16 6.97
CA ASP A 208 -17.71 -5.94 5.86
C ASP A 208 -17.43 -7.28 5.14
N ALA A 209 -17.65 -7.29 3.84
CA ALA A 209 -17.39 -8.43 2.96
C ALA A 209 -16.42 -8.07 1.82
N THR A 210 -15.56 -7.06 2.06
CA THR A 210 -14.62 -6.50 1.07
C THR A 210 -13.17 -6.95 1.25
N SER A 211 -12.87 -7.76 2.27
CA SER A 211 -11.52 -8.33 2.45
C SER A 211 -11.11 -9.24 1.28
N LEU A 212 -9.80 -9.39 1.05
CA LEU A 212 -9.28 -10.30 0.02
C LEU A 212 -9.77 -11.74 0.26
N SER A 213 -9.80 -12.22 1.50
CA SER A 213 -10.37 -13.54 1.81
C SER A 213 -11.86 -13.64 1.46
N SER A 214 -12.63 -12.56 1.64
CA SER A 214 -14.03 -12.52 1.19
C SER A 214 -14.18 -12.49 -0.33
N VAL A 215 -13.22 -11.90 -1.06
CA VAL A 215 -13.19 -11.90 -2.53
C VAL A 215 -12.85 -13.30 -3.03
N VAL A 216 -11.80 -13.92 -2.50
CA VAL A 216 -11.38 -15.28 -2.85
C VAL A 216 -12.48 -16.30 -2.58
N ALA A 217 -13.15 -16.21 -1.42
CA ALA A 217 -14.27 -17.09 -1.09
C ALA A 217 -15.38 -17.07 -2.15
N LYS A 218 -15.65 -15.90 -2.77
CA LYS A 218 -16.68 -15.74 -3.81
C LYS A 218 -16.26 -16.28 -5.19
N LEU A 219 -14.98 -16.60 -5.38
CA LEU A 219 -14.48 -17.25 -6.59
C LEU A 219 -14.59 -18.78 -6.52
N ASN A 220 -14.87 -19.37 -5.35
CA ASN A 220 -15.18 -20.79 -5.31
C ASN A 220 -16.50 -21.08 -6.08
N PRO A 221 -16.65 -22.28 -6.66
CA PRO A 221 -17.94 -22.74 -7.20
C PRO A 221 -19.07 -22.55 -6.20
N PHE A 222 -20.23 -22.14 -6.70
CA PHE A 222 -21.42 -22.13 -5.86
C PHE A 222 -21.78 -23.57 -5.48
N TRP A 223 -22.40 -23.76 -4.32
CA TRP A 223 -22.76 -25.09 -3.82
C TRP A 223 -23.70 -25.86 -4.78
N ASN A 224 -24.44 -25.14 -5.62
CA ASN A 224 -25.38 -25.66 -6.62
C ASN A 224 -24.86 -25.52 -8.07
N GLU A 225 -23.57 -25.28 -8.25
CA GLU A 225 -22.91 -25.16 -9.56
C GLU A 225 -22.00 -26.37 -9.79
N PRO A 226 -22.22 -27.17 -10.84
CA PRO A 226 -21.24 -28.18 -11.25
C PRO A 226 -19.94 -27.50 -11.68
N ALA A 227 -18.81 -27.97 -11.16
CA ALA A 227 -17.49 -27.51 -11.56
C ALA A 227 -16.54 -28.72 -11.68
N SER A 228 -15.82 -28.79 -12.80
CA SER A 228 -14.71 -29.73 -12.96
C SER A 228 -13.46 -29.22 -12.25
N ASP A 229 -12.47 -30.09 -12.02
CA ASP A 229 -11.17 -29.68 -11.46
C ASP A 229 -10.50 -28.57 -12.29
N ALA A 230 -10.70 -28.58 -13.62
CA ALA A 230 -10.19 -27.55 -14.51
C ALA A 230 -10.88 -26.20 -14.29
N ASP A 231 -12.20 -26.19 -14.07
CA ASP A 231 -12.94 -24.96 -13.76
C ASP A 231 -12.49 -24.37 -12.42
N VAL A 232 -12.30 -25.23 -11.40
CA VAL A 232 -11.82 -24.81 -10.07
C VAL A 232 -10.38 -24.27 -10.14
N LEU A 233 -9.51 -24.91 -10.93
CA LEU A 233 -8.15 -24.42 -11.16
C LEU A 233 -8.13 -23.06 -11.87
N ALA A 234 -8.97 -22.87 -12.89
CA ALA A 234 -9.08 -21.58 -13.57
C ALA A 234 -9.49 -20.44 -12.60
N ARG A 235 -10.46 -20.69 -11.71
CA ARG A 235 -10.87 -19.72 -10.68
C ARG A 235 -9.81 -19.49 -9.61
N PHE A 236 -9.01 -20.51 -9.31
CA PHE A 236 -7.84 -20.36 -8.44
C PHE A 236 -6.79 -19.43 -9.06
N GLU A 237 -6.48 -19.60 -10.34
CA GLU A 237 -5.54 -18.72 -11.04
C GLU A 237 -6.08 -17.29 -11.18
N GLU A 238 -7.39 -17.11 -11.32
CA GLU A 238 -8.04 -15.80 -11.21
C GLU A 238 -7.86 -15.20 -9.80
N ALA A 239 -8.07 -15.99 -8.75
CA ALA A 239 -7.84 -15.56 -7.37
C ALA A 239 -6.38 -15.15 -7.14
N MET A 240 -5.42 -15.94 -7.66
CA MET A 240 -3.98 -15.61 -7.61
C MET A 240 -3.69 -14.28 -8.31
N THR A 241 -4.33 -14.02 -9.46
CA THR A 241 -4.16 -12.75 -10.17
C THR A 241 -4.63 -11.56 -9.33
N ILE A 242 -5.80 -11.65 -8.70
CA ILE A 242 -6.37 -10.56 -7.90
C ILE A 242 -5.56 -10.32 -6.62
N VAL A 243 -5.34 -11.38 -5.85
CA VAL A 243 -4.64 -11.31 -4.56
C VAL A 243 -3.17 -10.93 -4.78
N GLY A 244 -2.55 -11.54 -5.79
CA GLY A 244 -1.16 -11.27 -6.16
C GLY A 244 -0.92 -9.85 -6.62
N ALA A 245 -1.77 -9.29 -7.48
CA ALA A 245 -1.66 -7.90 -7.90
C ALA A 245 -1.80 -6.91 -6.73
N HIS A 246 -2.62 -7.23 -5.72
CA HIS A 246 -2.72 -6.44 -4.51
C HIS A 246 -1.42 -6.54 -3.68
N PHE A 247 -0.94 -7.76 -3.42
CA PHE A 247 0.31 -8.00 -2.69
C PHE A 247 1.51 -7.29 -3.34
N ASP A 248 1.70 -7.45 -4.65
CA ASP A 248 2.80 -6.83 -5.40
C ASP A 248 2.76 -5.31 -5.27
N ARG A 249 1.57 -4.72 -5.37
CA ARG A 249 1.38 -3.28 -5.23
C ARG A 249 1.67 -2.79 -3.81
N CYS A 250 1.27 -3.54 -2.79
CA CYS A 250 1.58 -3.22 -1.39
C CYS A 250 3.09 -3.28 -1.13
N ALA A 251 3.77 -4.34 -1.55
CA ALA A 251 5.23 -4.47 -1.41
C ALA A 251 5.97 -3.33 -2.12
N ARG A 252 5.59 -3.03 -3.38
CA ARG A 252 6.19 -1.94 -4.16
C ARG A 252 5.89 -0.57 -3.58
N TYR A 253 4.67 -0.31 -3.12
CA TYR A 253 4.33 0.93 -2.45
C TYR A 253 5.17 1.11 -1.18
N LEU A 254 5.28 0.07 -0.36
CA LEU A 254 6.06 0.12 0.87
C LEU A 254 7.54 0.42 0.58
N GLY A 255 8.14 -0.25 -0.39
CA GLY A 255 9.57 -0.08 -0.71
C GLY A 255 9.92 1.18 -1.52
N LEU A 256 9.06 1.59 -2.46
CA LEU A 256 9.36 2.66 -3.41
C LEU A 256 8.76 4.02 -3.03
N ALA A 257 7.72 4.05 -2.18
CA ALA A 257 7.04 5.30 -1.80
C ALA A 257 7.02 5.52 -0.29
N TRP A 258 6.63 4.52 0.51
CA TRP A 258 6.53 4.67 1.96
C TRP A 258 7.91 4.72 2.64
N ALA A 259 8.83 3.81 2.33
CA ALA A 259 10.15 3.78 2.98
C ALA A 259 10.93 5.11 2.80
N PRO A 260 11.05 5.67 1.57
CA PRO A 260 11.74 6.94 1.36
C PRO A 260 11.07 8.14 2.04
N ALA A 261 9.77 8.07 2.34
CA ALA A 261 9.04 9.14 3.00
C ALA A 261 9.56 9.43 4.41
N ARG A 262 10.21 8.46 5.06
CA ARG A 262 10.73 8.61 6.43
C ARG A 262 11.65 9.82 6.58
N THR A 263 12.67 9.91 5.73
CA THR A 263 13.65 11.01 5.77
C THR A 263 12.98 12.36 5.63
N MET A 264 11.96 12.47 4.77
CA MET A 264 11.23 13.72 4.62
C MET A 264 10.44 14.12 5.88
N VAL A 265 9.92 13.13 6.62
CA VAL A 265 9.22 13.40 7.89
C VAL A 265 10.23 13.80 8.97
N GLU A 266 11.38 13.14 9.04
CA GLU A 266 12.49 13.51 9.93
C GLU A 266 12.97 14.93 9.67
N ASP A 267 13.17 15.30 8.41
CA ASP A 267 13.54 16.66 7.99
C ASP A 267 12.46 17.67 8.38
N ALA A 268 11.19 17.37 8.10
CA ALA A 268 10.08 18.25 8.45
C ALA A 268 9.97 18.45 9.96
N LEU A 269 10.20 17.40 10.77
CA LEU A 269 10.24 17.48 12.23
C LEU A 269 11.37 18.36 12.73
N ALA A 270 12.57 18.25 12.15
CA ALA A 270 13.69 19.13 12.49
C ALA A 270 13.37 20.61 12.20
N GLN A 271 12.62 20.89 11.13
CA GLN A 271 12.18 22.24 10.79
C GLN A 271 11.15 22.83 11.76
N VAL A 272 10.40 22.02 12.51
CA VAL A 272 9.43 22.52 13.51
C VAL A 272 10.14 23.36 14.57
N SER A 273 11.22 22.83 15.15
CA SER A 273 12.00 23.52 16.19
C SER A 273 12.66 24.79 15.65
N LEU A 274 13.24 24.72 14.45
CA LEU A 274 13.87 25.88 13.79
C LEU A 274 12.86 27.00 13.55
N ARG A 275 11.70 26.68 12.95
CA ARG A 275 10.67 27.67 12.65
C ARG A 275 10.09 28.30 13.92
N THR A 276 9.90 27.52 14.97
CA THR A 276 9.44 28.02 16.28
C THR A 276 10.44 29.02 16.86
N ALA A 277 11.74 28.72 16.80
CA ALA A 277 12.79 29.63 17.28
C ALA A 277 12.90 30.91 16.43
N THR A 278 12.83 30.81 15.10
CA THR A 278 12.95 31.95 14.19
C THR A 278 11.77 32.91 14.30
N THR A 279 10.53 32.40 14.35
CA THR A 279 9.33 33.25 14.40
C THR A 279 8.98 33.72 15.80
N LYS A 280 9.50 33.07 16.84
CA LYS A 280 9.12 33.26 18.25
C LYS A 280 7.62 33.03 18.51
N LEU A 281 6.96 32.26 17.65
CA LEU A 281 5.55 31.89 17.79
C LEU A 281 5.43 30.47 18.33
N ALA A 282 4.96 30.33 19.58
CA ALA A 282 4.77 29.02 20.21
C ALA A 282 3.82 28.11 19.42
N VAL A 283 2.83 28.68 18.73
CA VAL A 283 1.88 27.92 17.88
C VAL A 283 2.55 27.11 16.78
N HIS A 284 3.75 27.50 16.33
CA HIS A 284 4.48 26.79 15.29
C HIS A 284 5.03 25.44 15.76
N ALA A 285 5.19 25.22 17.07
CA ALA A 285 5.60 23.93 17.62
C ALA A 285 4.54 22.83 17.42
N HIS A 286 3.31 23.20 17.05
CA HIS A 286 2.18 22.29 16.87
C HIS A 286 1.85 22.00 15.40
N ILE A 287 2.66 22.51 14.46
CA ILE A 287 2.39 22.44 13.03
C ILE A 287 3.59 21.81 12.33
N LEU A 288 3.40 20.71 11.62
CA LEU A 288 4.39 20.16 10.71
C LEU A 288 4.16 20.77 9.33
N VAL A 289 5.19 21.34 8.70
CA VAL A 289 5.07 21.88 7.33
C VAL A 289 5.97 21.06 6.42
N MET A 290 5.41 20.56 5.33
CA MET A 290 6.11 19.74 4.34
C MET A 290 6.01 20.42 2.98
N GLU A 291 7.15 20.59 2.30
CA GLU A 291 7.18 21.24 0.99
C GLU A 291 6.69 20.35 -0.15
N GLN A 292 6.48 19.06 0.13
CA GLN A 292 5.85 18.10 -0.76
C GLN A 292 5.09 17.06 0.06
N TYR A 293 4.01 16.52 -0.49
CA TYR A 293 3.27 15.43 0.15
C TYR A 293 4.09 14.13 0.15
N CYS A 294 4.03 13.39 1.27
CA CYS A 294 4.44 11.99 1.35
C CYS A 294 3.52 11.24 2.34
N PRO A 295 3.55 9.89 2.38
CA PRO A 295 2.80 9.11 3.38
C PRO A 295 3.39 9.27 4.79
N TRP A 296 3.07 10.39 5.45
CA TRP A 296 3.72 10.81 6.69
C TRP A 296 3.17 10.14 7.96
N LYS A 297 1.93 9.62 7.95
CA LYS A 297 1.20 9.22 9.17
C LYS A 297 1.95 8.21 10.05
N ASP A 298 2.31 7.06 9.48
CA ASP A 298 2.98 6.00 10.23
C ASP A 298 4.38 6.44 10.71
N HIS A 299 5.12 7.16 9.85
CA HIS A 299 6.44 7.68 10.20
C HIS A 299 6.35 8.68 11.34
N LEU A 300 5.42 9.65 11.25
CA LEU A 300 5.19 10.63 12.29
C LEU A 300 4.82 9.96 13.61
N ASN A 301 3.90 9.00 13.60
CA ASN A 301 3.53 8.23 14.78
C ASN A 301 4.73 7.46 15.38
N SER A 302 5.70 7.04 14.58
CA SER A 302 6.92 6.37 15.08
C SER A 302 8.01 7.33 15.59
N LEU A 303 7.98 8.59 15.14
CA LEU A 303 9.05 9.58 15.35
C LEU A 303 8.69 10.64 16.40
N GLU A 304 7.41 10.87 16.64
CA GLU A 304 6.96 11.89 17.56
C GLU A 304 7.25 11.54 19.03
N PRO A 305 7.34 12.56 19.92
CA PRO A 305 7.61 12.32 21.34
C PRO A 305 6.48 11.54 22.02
N ALA A 306 6.81 10.78 23.08
CA ALA A 306 5.85 9.99 23.86
C ALA A 306 4.62 10.79 24.33
N ALA A 307 4.80 12.07 24.69
CA ALA A 307 3.71 12.98 25.06
C ALA A 307 2.62 13.12 23.96
N SER A 308 2.95 12.93 22.68
CA SER A 308 1.97 12.92 21.59
C SER A 308 1.03 11.73 21.67
N HIS A 309 1.48 10.59 22.21
CA HIS A 309 0.69 9.37 22.39
C HIS A 309 -0.21 9.43 23.64
N GLU A 310 0.04 10.37 24.55
CA GLU A 310 -0.85 10.62 25.70
C GLU A 310 -2.17 11.30 25.29
N VAL A 311 -2.22 11.88 24.07
CA VAL A 311 -3.44 12.47 23.50
C VAL A 311 -4.37 11.38 22.97
N THR A 312 -5.15 10.81 23.88
CA THR A 312 -6.06 9.69 23.60
C THR A 312 -7.47 10.11 23.19
N ALA A 313 -7.79 11.41 23.27
CA ALA A 313 -9.08 11.98 22.90
C ALA A 313 -8.90 13.39 22.28
N PRO A 314 -9.89 13.89 21.50
CA PRO A 314 -9.83 15.22 20.92
C PRO A 314 -9.70 16.33 21.98
N ILE A 315 -8.72 17.21 21.79
CA ILE A 315 -8.53 18.46 22.51
C ILE A 315 -9.65 19.42 22.10
N LYS A 316 -10.41 19.89 23.09
CA LYS A 316 -11.53 20.80 22.87
C LYS A 316 -11.05 22.18 22.39
N GLU A 317 -11.91 22.90 21.67
CA GLU A 317 -11.71 24.33 21.39
C GLU A 317 -11.61 25.10 22.73
N GLY A 318 -10.67 26.04 22.80
CA GLY A 318 -10.33 26.85 23.97
C GLY A 318 -9.50 26.13 25.04
N ALA A 319 -9.28 24.81 24.91
CA ALA A 319 -8.46 24.07 25.86
C ALA A 319 -6.95 24.32 25.60
N PRO A 320 -6.11 24.32 26.66
CA PRO A 320 -4.68 24.44 26.50
C PRO A 320 -4.13 23.26 25.69
N VAL A 321 -3.25 23.56 24.73
CA VAL A 321 -2.56 22.56 23.93
C VAL A 321 -1.28 22.13 24.68
N PRO A 322 -1.06 20.82 24.90
CA PRO A 322 0.17 20.36 25.55
C PRO A 322 1.41 20.72 24.72
N ALA A 323 2.49 21.10 25.39
CA ALA A 323 3.75 21.42 24.74
C ALA A 323 4.27 20.21 23.94
N ASN A 324 4.91 20.47 22.80
CA ASN A 324 5.52 19.45 21.93
C ASN A 324 4.54 18.41 21.34
N VAL A 325 3.24 18.71 21.29
CA VAL A 325 2.25 17.89 20.59
C VAL A 325 1.97 18.48 19.22
N LEU A 326 2.25 17.73 18.16
CA LEU A 326 1.86 18.13 16.81
C LEU A 326 0.36 17.90 16.61
N LEU A 327 -0.31 18.92 16.07
CA LEU A 327 -1.76 18.93 15.82
C LEU A 327 -2.10 18.92 14.34
N TYR A 328 -1.29 19.58 13.51
CA TYR A 328 -1.59 19.76 12.09
C TYR A 328 -0.38 19.46 11.22
N VAL A 329 -0.62 18.91 10.03
CA VAL A 329 0.36 18.79 8.94
C VAL A 329 -0.10 19.64 7.76
N VAL A 330 0.78 20.49 7.26
CA VAL A 330 0.55 21.37 6.12
C VAL A 330 1.41 20.94 4.95
N PHE A 331 0.81 20.72 3.78
CA PHE A 331 1.51 20.19 2.60
C PHE A 331 0.80 20.60 1.30
N PRO A 332 1.48 20.64 0.14
CA PRO A 332 0.84 20.91 -1.14
C PRO A 332 0.01 19.72 -1.61
N ASP A 333 -1.14 20.01 -2.22
CA ASP A 333 -1.95 19.06 -2.98
C ASP A 333 -1.53 19.04 -4.45
N THR A 334 -1.90 17.95 -5.13
CA THR A 334 -1.74 17.74 -6.58
C THR A 334 -2.37 18.85 -7.44
N SER A 335 -3.36 19.57 -6.91
CA SER A 335 -4.01 20.71 -7.58
C SER A 335 -3.24 22.03 -7.48
N GLY A 336 -2.10 22.07 -6.77
CA GLY A 336 -1.34 23.29 -6.49
C GLY A 336 -1.85 24.10 -5.31
N SER A 337 -3.01 23.74 -4.74
CA SER A 337 -3.46 24.26 -3.44
C SER A 337 -2.69 23.59 -2.29
N TRP A 338 -2.84 24.11 -1.08
CA TRP A 338 -2.22 23.60 0.13
C TRP A 338 -3.26 23.04 1.09
N ARG A 339 -2.93 21.94 1.76
CA ARG A 339 -3.75 21.27 2.75
C ARG A 339 -3.30 21.63 4.14
N VAL A 340 -4.26 21.69 5.06
CA VAL A 340 -4.03 21.63 6.50
C VAL A 340 -4.79 20.40 7.00
N GLN A 341 -4.09 19.39 7.47
CA GLN A 341 -4.67 18.13 7.93
C GLN A 341 -4.44 17.96 9.42
N ALA A 342 -5.50 17.72 10.18
CA ALA A 342 -5.41 17.42 11.60
C ALA A 342 -4.83 16.00 11.79
N ILE A 343 -3.90 15.88 12.74
CA ILE A 343 -3.28 14.61 13.09
C ILE A 343 -4.25 13.80 13.95
N ALA A 344 -4.42 12.52 13.64
CA ALA A 344 -5.31 11.62 14.36
C ALA A 344 -4.77 11.26 15.75
N VAL A 345 -5.64 10.91 16.69
CA VAL A 345 -5.23 10.40 18.01
C VAL A 345 -4.46 9.08 17.89
N ARG A 346 -4.75 8.30 16.85
CA ARG A 346 -4.02 7.10 16.42
C ARG A 346 -4.04 7.00 14.90
N PRO A 347 -3.05 6.35 14.24
CA PRO A 347 -2.97 6.29 12.77
C PRO A 347 -4.22 5.73 12.08
N ASP A 348 -4.92 4.79 12.73
CA ASP A 348 -6.14 4.11 12.27
C ASP A 348 -7.44 4.80 12.69
N SER A 349 -7.37 5.88 13.48
CA SER A 349 -8.53 6.57 14.03
C SER A 349 -9.08 7.63 13.08
N PHE A 350 -10.41 7.75 13.05
CA PHE A 350 -11.09 8.88 12.41
C PHE A 350 -11.11 10.14 13.30
N GLU A 351 -10.75 10.01 14.58
CA GLU A 351 -10.72 11.11 15.54
C GLU A 351 -9.39 11.88 15.46
N SER A 352 -9.48 13.20 15.27
CA SER A 352 -8.32 14.09 15.27
C SER A 352 -7.93 14.51 16.69
N ARG A 353 -6.63 14.65 16.97
CA ARG A 353 -6.11 15.25 18.22
C ARG A 353 -6.74 16.60 18.49
N LYS A 354 -6.84 17.44 17.47
CA LYS A 354 -7.60 18.69 17.49
C LYS A 354 -8.15 18.92 16.08
N PRO A 355 -9.44 18.64 15.82
CA PRO A 355 -10.03 18.94 14.53
C PRO A 355 -10.06 20.46 14.29
N LEU A 356 -10.05 20.88 13.02
CA LEU A 356 -10.16 22.28 12.65
C LEU A 356 -11.44 22.92 13.25
N PRO A 357 -11.44 24.22 13.55
CA PRO A 357 -12.50 24.89 14.29
C PRO A 357 -13.91 24.61 13.74
N SER A 358 -14.83 24.30 14.65
CA SER A 358 -16.24 23.98 14.42
C SER A 358 -16.93 25.00 13.53
N LYS A 359 -16.66 26.29 13.75
CA LYS A 359 -17.18 27.42 12.96
C LYS A 359 -16.75 27.42 11.50
N TRP A 360 -15.67 26.70 11.13
CA TRP A 360 -15.18 26.65 9.75
C TRP A 360 -15.66 25.41 9.00
N ARG A 361 -16.08 24.36 9.72
CA ARG A 361 -16.37 23.04 9.14
C ARG A 361 -17.52 23.11 8.14
N GLY A 362 -17.32 22.49 6.98
CA GLY A 362 -18.28 22.50 5.87
C GLY A 362 -18.30 23.78 5.04
N LEU A 363 -17.56 24.83 5.44
CA LEU A 363 -17.44 26.06 4.67
C LEU A 363 -16.45 25.91 3.51
N ARG A 364 -16.66 26.71 2.47
CA ARG A 364 -15.89 26.74 1.22
C ARG A 364 -15.71 28.15 0.71
N ASP A 365 -14.65 28.37 -0.05
CA ASP A 365 -14.40 29.59 -0.82
C ASP A 365 -14.68 30.88 -0.03
N ALA A 366 -15.44 31.82 -0.59
CA ALA A 366 -15.73 33.12 0.03
C ALA A 366 -16.38 33.05 1.42
N ALA A 367 -17.14 31.98 1.71
CA ALA A 367 -17.73 31.80 3.04
C ALA A 367 -16.68 31.44 4.09
N LEU A 368 -15.67 30.65 3.70
CA LEU A 368 -14.53 30.36 4.56
C LEU A 368 -13.66 31.61 4.75
N ASP A 369 -13.40 32.36 3.68
CA ASP A 369 -12.66 33.62 3.73
C ASP A 369 -13.33 34.62 4.68
N ALA A 370 -14.66 34.75 4.63
CA ALA A 370 -15.40 35.67 5.49
C ALA A 370 -15.30 35.31 6.99
N VAL A 371 -15.31 34.02 7.33
CA VAL A 371 -15.24 33.56 8.73
C VAL A 371 -13.82 33.58 9.28
N THR A 372 -12.82 33.30 8.44
CA THR A 372 -11.41 33.22 8.84
C THR A 372 -10.69 34.56 8.73
N GLY A 373 -11.15 35.45 7.86
CA GLY A 373 -10.42 36.65 7.48
C GLY A 373 -9.16 36.37 6.65
N VAL A 374 -8.98 35.14 6.14
CA VAL A 374 -7.82 34.72 5.34
C VAL A 374 -8.28 34.44 3.90
N PRO A 375 -8.05 35.37 2.95
CA PRO A 375 -8.52 35.20 1.58
C PRO A 375 -7.84 34.03 0.86
N GLY A 376 -8.64 33.22 0.14
CA GLY A 376 -8.14 32.09 -0.65
C GLY A 376 -8.35 30.73 -0.01
N GLY A 377 -9.23 30.62 0.99
CA GLY A 377 -9.76 29.37 1.48
C GLY A 377 -10.43 28.56 0.37
N VAL A 378 -10.23 27.25 0.38
CA VAL A 378 -10.83 26.32 -0.60
C VAL A 378 -11.99 25.56 0.06
N PHE A 379 -11.72 24.87 1.17
CA PHE A 379 -12.75 24.20 1.96
C PHE A 379 -12.23 23.78 3.34
N ILE A 380 -13.13 23.48 4.27
CA ILE A 380 -12.87 22.66 5.47
C ILE A 380 -13.86 21.49 5.50
N HIS A 381 -13.37 20.27 5.70
CA HIS A 381 -14.25 19.10 5.78
C HIS A 381 -15.22 19.21 6.97
N ALA A 382 -16.42 18.63 6.86
CA ALA A 382 -17.47 18.72 7.88
C ALA A 382 -17.05 18.19 9.26
N SER A 383 -16.17 17.19 9.32
CA SER A 383 -15.60 16.71 10.58
C SER A 383 -14.39 17.52 11.08
N GLY A 384 -13.85 18.43 10.25
CA GLY A 384 -12.67 19.24 10.59
C GLY A 384 -11.33 18.52 10.45
N PHE A 385 -11.28 17.30 9.93
CA PHE A 385 -10.01 16.56 9.82
C PHE A 385 -9.05 17.13 8.76
N ILE A 386 -9.56 17.85 7.75
CA ILE A 386 -8.75 18.44 6.69
C ILE A 386 -9.38 19.71 6.14
N GLY A 387 -8.52 20.63 5.72
CA GLY A 387 -8.86 21.87 5.04
C GLY A 387 -7.95 22.14 3.86
N GLY A 388 -8.31 23.15 3.07
CA GLY A 388 -7.55 23.60 1.91
C GLY A 388 -7.47 25.12 1.81
N HIS A 389 -6.33 25.61 1.36
CA HIS A 389 -6.07 27.01 1.05
C HIS A 389 -5.28 27.11 -0.27
N LYS A 390 -5.44 28.18 -1.05
CA LYS A 390 -4.74 28.34 -2.34
C LYS A 390 -3.23 28.46 -2.19
N THR A 391 -2.77 29.07 -1.10
CA THR A 391 -1.35 29.34 -0.81
C THR A 391 -0.87 28.62 0.44
N ARG A 392 0.45 28.36 0.48
CA ARG A 392 1.17 27.80 1.63
C ARG A 392 0.97 28.64 2.88
N GLU A 393 1.16 29.94 2.75
CA GLU A 393 1.11 30.90 3.86
C GLU A 393 -0.28 30.94 4.47
N GLY A 394 -1.34 30.90 3.65
CA GLY A 394 -2.70 30.86 4.18
C GLY A 394 -3.07 29.52 4.80
N ALA A 395 -2.56 28.38 4.30
CA ALA A 395 -2.75 27.10 4.97
C ALA A 395 -2.06 27.06 6.35
N ILE A 396 -0.83 27.58 6.44
CA ILE A 396 -0.13 27.77 7.71
C ILE A 396 -0.92 28.72 8.61
N LYS A 397 -1.46 29.82 8.07
CA LYS A 397 -2.24 30.78 8.85
C LYS A 397 -3.50 30.18 9.46
N LEU A 398 -4.22 29.37 8.67
CA LEU A 398 -5.38 28.62 9.16
C LEU A 398 -4.97 27.64 10.26
N ALA A 399 -3.84 26.95 10.12
CA ALA A 399 -3.32 26.05 11.15
C ALA A 399 -2.96 26.83 12.44
N GLU A 400 -2.28 27.98 12.35
CA GLU A 400 -1.96 28.84 13.50
C GLU A 400 -3.21 29.27 14.26
N MET A 401 -4.22 29.75 13.53
CA MET A 401 -5.51 30.15 14.10
C MET A 401 -6.20 28.97 14.76
N ALA A 402 -6.18 27.79 14.12
CA ALA A 402 -6.77 26.57 14.64
C ALA A 402 -6.06 25.99 15.87
N VAL A 403 -4.78 26.31 16.10
CA VAL A 403 -4.07 25.95 17.35
C VAL A 403 -4.58 26.80 18.52
N GLY A 404 -4.80 28.10 18.28
CA GLY A 404 -5.19 29.07 19.32
C GLY A 404 -6.69 29.15 19.61
N MET A 405 -7.54 28.58 18.75
CA MET A 405 -8.99 28.44 18.94
C MET A 405 -9.35 27.18 19.71
#